data_AF-A0ABD3LRJ6-F1
#
_entry.id   AF-A0ABD3LRJ6-F1
#
_cell.length_a   1.000
_cell.length_b   1.000
_cell.length_c   1.000
_cell.angle_alpha   90.00
_cell.angle_beta   90.00
_cell.angle_gamma   90.00
#
_symmetry.space_group_name_H-M   'P 1'
#
loop_
_entity.id
_entity.type
_entity.pdbx_description
1 polymer ?
#
loop_
_entity_poly.entity_id
_entity_poly.type
_entity_poly.pdbx_seq_one_letter_code
_entity_poly.pdbx_strand_id
1 'polypeptide(L)'
;MSVRELAKGIIYTEPLLTGWKPPLPIRRMSGKQCNMIWKQWHIIVDGEDILPPIKNCKDMRFPYPILKKLKAKGIVQPTPIQVQGLPVVLAGRDM
;
A
#
# COMPACT_ATOMS: atom_id res chain seq x y z
N MET A 1 -12.83 8.56 -0.89
CA MET A 1 -13.93 9.53 -0.78
C MET A 1 -14.91 9.13 0.32
N SER A 2 -15.36 10.07 1.15
CA SER A 2 -16.45 9.85 2.11
C SER A 2 -17.81 9.88 1.40
N VAL A 3 -18.79 9.11 1.89
CA VAL A 3 -20.20 9.15 1.42
C VAL A 3 -20.76 10.58 1.45
N ARG A 4 -20.31 11.39 2.42
CA ARG A 4 -20.71 12.79 2.56
C ARG A 4 -20.17 13.70 1.45
N GLU A 5 -19.00 13.40 0.93
CA GLU A 5 -18.35 14.17 -0.15
C GLU A 5 -18.97 13.82 -1.49
N LEU A 6 -19.24 12.53 -1.72
CA LEU A 6 -19.97 12.03 -2.89
C LEU A 6 -21.36 12.68 -3.00
N ALA A 7 -22.09 12.79 -1.89
CA ALA A 7 -23.40 13.44 -1.85
C ALA A 7 -23.35 14.94 -2.20
N LYS A 8 -22.18 15.58 -2.07
CA LYS A 8 -21.95 16.97 -2.45
C LYS A 8 -21.38 17.12 -3.87
N GLY A 9 -21.22 16.01 -4.61
CA GLY A 9 -20.60 16.00 -5.93
C GLY A 9 -19.12 16.40 -5.93
N ILE A 10 -18.44 16.27 -4.79
CA ILE A 10 -17.01 16.60 -4.70
C ILE A 10 -16.23 15.46 -5.34
N ILE A 11 -15.55 15.76 -6.45
CA ILE A 11 -14.66 14.85 -7.16
C ILE A 11 -13.24 15.38 -7.02
N TYR A 12 -12.37 14.60 -6.39
CA TYR A 12 -10.95 14.89 -6.38
C TYR A 12 -10.34 14.34 -7.67
N THR A 13 -9.72 15.20 -8.47
CA THR A 13 -9.10 14.82 -9.76
C THR A 13 -7.61 14.53 -9.62
N GLU A 14 -6.99 15.06 -8.58
CA GLU A 14 -5.55 14.97 -8.36
C GLU A 14 -5.23 14.05 -7.17
N PRO A 15 -4.17 13.23 -7.27
CA PRO A 15 -3.70 12.43 -6.15
C PRO A 15 -3.14 13.31 -5.03
N LEU A 16 -3.15 12.79 -3.81
CA LEU A 16 -2.51 13.45 -2.68
C LEU A 16 -0.99 13.50 -2.93
N LEU A 17 -0.42 14.70 -2.82
CA LEU A 17 1.03 14.86 -2.94
C LEU A 17 1.72 14.21 -1.74
N THR A 18 2.52 13.18 -1.99
CA THR A 18 3.32 12.51 -0.97
C THR A 18 4.80 12.46 -1.35
N GLY A 19 5.67 12.55 -0.35
CA GLY A 19 7.11 12.29 -0.51
C GLY A 19 7.47 10.80 -0.37
N TRP A 20 6.46 9.94 -0.16
CA TRP A 20 6.70 8.54 0.12
C TRP A 20 7.07 7.80 -1.17
N LYS A 21 8.12 6.99 -1.07
CA LYS A 21 8.53 6.06 -2.13
C LYS A 21 8.92 4.74 -1.47
N PRO A 22 8.61 3.59 -2.07
CA PRO A 22 9.06 2.32 -1.54
C PRO A 22 10.60 2.25 -1.52
N PRO A 23 11.20 1.43 -0.65
CA PRO A 23 12.62 1.12 -0.70
C PRO A 23 13.05 0.64 -2.11
N LEU A 24 14.31 0.89 -2.46
CA LEU A 24 14.83 0.56 -3.80
C LEU A 24 14.63 -0.91 -4.21
N PRO A 25 14.82 -1.92 -3.32
CA PRO A 25 14.57 -3.31 -3.69
C PRO A 25 13.11 -3.58 -4.07
N ILE A 26 12.17 -2.94 -3.38
CA ILE A 26 10.74 -3.06 -3.68
C ILE A 26 10.42 -2.40 -5.02
N ARG A 27 10.96 -1.20 -5.28
CA ARG A 27 10.77 -0.50 -6.56
C ARG A 27 11.36 -1.26 -7.76
N ARG A 28 12.40 -2.08 -7.54
CA ARG A 28 13.04 -2.90 -8.58
C ARG A 28 12.44 -4.32 -8.68
N MET A 29 11.38 -4.61 -7.93
CA MET A 29 10.71 -5.90 -7.99
C MET A 29 10.14 -6.11 -9.41
N SER A 30 10.52 -7.21 -10.04
CA SER A 30 10.03 -7.54 -11.38
C SER A 30 8.54 -7.88 -11.34
N GLY A 31 7.83 -7.63 -12.45
CA GLY A 31 6.42 -8.01 -12.56
C GLY A 31 6.16 -9.51 -12.31
N LYS A 32 7.11 -10.38 -12.65
CA LYS A 32 7.05 -11.83 -12.33
C LYS A 32 7.04 -12.08 -10.83
N GLN A 33 7.87 -11.37 -10.06
CA GLN A 33 7.91 -11.48 -8.60
C GLN A 33 6.62 -10.92 -7.97
N CYS A 34 6.12 -9.78 -8.45
CA CYS A 34 4.82 -9.23 -8.01
C CYS A 34 3.69 -10.23 -8.25
N ASN A 35 3.59 -10.77 -9.47
CA ASN A 35 2.59 -11.77 -9.84
C ASN A 35 2.65 -13.02 -8.98
N MET A 36 3.86 -13.49 -8.63
CA MET A 36 4.02 -14.63 -7.74
C MET A 36 3.45 -14.34 -6.35
N ILE A 37 3.72 -13.14 -5.79
CA ILE A 37 3.20 -12.73 -4.49
C ILE A 37 1.68 -12.60 -4.52
N TRP A 38 1.13 -11.92 -5.53
CA TRP A 38 -0.32 -11.76 -5.68
C TRP A 38 -1.03 -13.11 -5.79
N LYS A 39 -0.53 -14.03 -6.62
CA LYS A 39 -1.09 -15.39 -6.73
C LYS A 39 -1.02 -16.15 -5.42
N GLN A 40 0.13 -16.15 -4.75
CA GLN A 40 0.32 -16.87 -3.50
C GLN A 40 -0.63 -16.35 -2.39
N TRP A 41 -0.99 -15.07 -2.43
CA TRP A 41 -1.81 -14.42 -1.39
C TRP A 41 -3.25 -14.17 -1.84
N HIS A 42 -3.65 -14.73 -2.99
CA HIS A 42 -4.97 -14.56 -3.60
C HIS A 42 -5.40 -13.09 -3.75
N ILE A 43 -4.44 -12.21 -4.08
CA ILE A 43 -4.66 -10.79 -4.31
C ILE A 43 -4.94 -10.59 -5.80
N ILE A 44 -6.06 -9.93 -6.09
CA ILE A 44 -6.40 -9.45 -7.43
C ILE A 44 -6.19 -7.94 -7.42
N VAL A 45 -5.44 -7.44 -8.41
CA VAL A 45 -5.16 -6.01 -8.58
C VAL A 45 -5.61 -5.59 -9.97
N ASP A 46 -6.21 -4.41 -10.05
CA ASP A 46 -6.62 -3.77 -11.28
C ASP A 46 -6.33 -2.27 -11.19
N GLY A 47 -6.07 -1.63 -12.33
CA GLY A 47 -5.72 -0.23 -12.46
C GLY A 47 -4.34 0.02 -13.07
N GLU A 48 -4.00 1.30 -13.20
CA GLU A 48 -2.77 1.77 -13.85
C GLU A 48 -1.62 1.89 -12.84
N ASP A 49 -0.37 1.73 -13.29
CA ASP A 49 0.85 1.91 -12.48
C ASP A 49 0.82 1.22 -11.10
N ILE A 50 0.34 -0.02 -11.06
CA ILE A 50 0.12 -0.77 -9.82
C ILE A 50 1.42 -0.86 -9.02
N LEU A 51 1.34 -0.45 -7.74
CA LEU A 51 2.49 -0.49 -6.86
C LEU A 51 2.84 -1.93 -6.44
N PRO A 52 4.14 -2.24 -6.31
CA PRO A 52 4.59 -3.58 -5.91
C PRO A 52 4.11 -3.94 -4.48
N PRO A 53 3.73 -5.20 -4.23
CA PRO A 53 3.28 -5.66 -2.93
C PRO A 53 4.42 -5.66 -1.91
N ILE A 54 4.14 -5.19 -0.68
CA ILE A 54 5.12 -5.11 0.40
C ILE A 54 4.75 -6.06 1.54
N LYS A 55 5.56 -7.10 1.73
CA LYS A 55 5.31 -8.18 2.70
C LYS A 55 5.76 -7.88 4.14
N ASN A 56 6.53 -6.81 4.35
CA ASN A 56 7.08 -6.47 5.67
C ASN A 56 6.68 -5.05 6.08
N CYS A 57 6.21 -4.88 7.32
CA CYS A 57 5.89 -3.56 7.87
C CYS A 57 7.09 -2.60 7.86
N LYS A 58 8.32 -3.12 8.00
CA LYS A 58 9.55 -2.32 7.96
C LYS A 58 9.80 -1.70 6.58
N ASP A 59 9.45 -2.41 5.52
CA ASP A 59 9.63 -1.95 4.14
C ASP A 59 8.57 -0.91 3.72
N MET A 60 7.53 -0.72 4.53
CA MET A 60 6.54 0.36 4.36
C MET A 60 7.07 1.75 4.79
N ARG A 61 8.28 1.83 5.36
CA ARG A 61 8.89 3.07 5.88
C ARG A 61 8.06 3.78 6.96
N PHE A 62 7.34 3.02 7.78
CA PHE A 62 6.69 3.60 8.96
C PHE A 62 7.72 4.14 9.97
N PRO A 63 7.41 5.23 10.68
CA PRO A 63 8.19 5.67 11.84
C PRO A 63 8.41 4.55 12.86
N TYR A 64 9.58 4.54 13.49
CA TYR A 64 9.95 3.53 14.49
C TYR A 64 8.91 3.35 15.61
N PRO A 65 8.28 4.41 16.17
CA PRO A 65 7.24 4.22 17.19
C PRO A 65 6.04 3.39 16.71
N ILE A 66 5.64 3.53 15.45
CA ILE A 66 4.54 2.74 14.85
C ILE A 66 4.96 1.29 14.74
N LEU A 67 6.15 1.02 14.21
CA LEU A 67 6.69 -0.35 14.11
C LEU A 67 6.78 -1.03 15.47
N LYS A 68 7.23 -0.31 16.50
CA LYS A 68 7.29 -0.81 17.88
C LYS A 68 5.90 -1.19 18.39
N LYS A 69 4.89 -0.36 18.12
CA LYS A 69 3.52 -0.61 18.59
C LYS A 69 2.82 -1.74 17.82
N LEU A 70 3.04 -1.85 16.51
CA LEU A 70 2.58 -2.99 15.71
C LEU A 70 3.16 -4.30 16.25
N LYS A 71 4.47 -4.34 16.50
CA LYS A 71 5.14 -5.51 17.09
C LYS A 71 4.59 -5.86 18.47
N ALA A 72 4.37 -4.85 19.33
CA ALA A 72 3.78 -5.05 20.66
C ALA A 72 2.35 -5.60 20.62
N LYS A 73 1.60 -5.35 19.52
CA LYS A 73 0.28 -5.92 19.26
C LYS A 73 0.33 -7.30 18.59
N GLY A 74 1.51 -7.88 18.40
CA GLY A 74 1.69 -9.15 17.68
C GLY A 74 1.53 -9.05 16.16
N ILE A 75 1.45 -7.83 15.60
CA ILE A 75 1.33 -7.60 14.16
C ILE A 75 2.74 -7.60 13.57
N VAL A 76 3.23 -8.79 13.25
CA VAL A 76 4.56 -9.01 12.67
C VAL A 76 4.53 -8.90 11.14
N GLN A 77 3.44 -9.33 10.52
CA GLN A 77 3.23 -9.30 9.08
C GLN A 77 1.91 -8.59 8.74
N PRO A 78 1.89 -7.77 7.67
CA PRO A 78 0.65 -7.20 7.16
C PRO A 78 -0.28 -8.28 6.61
N THR A 79 -1.58 -8.08 6.73
CA THR A 79 -2.60 -8.93 6.10
C THR A 79 -2.59 -8.76 4.57
N PRO A 80 -3.22 -9.66 3.79
CA PRO A 80 -3.21 -9.55 2.32
C PRO A 80 -3.70 -8.19 1.78
N ILE A 81 -4.77 -7.63 2.35
CA ILE A 81 -5.25 -6.29 1.96
C ILE A 81 -4.25 -5.18 2.32
N GLN A 82 -3.48 -5.34 3.39
CA GLN A 82 -2.46 -4.38 3.82
C GLN A 82 -1.19 -4.46 2.96
N VAL A 83 -0.83 -5.66 2.48
CA VAL A 83 0.32 -5.88 1.59
C VAL A 83 0.24 -5.04 0.32
N GLN A 84 -0.97 -4.90 -0.23
CA GLN A 84 -1.22 -4.13 -1.44
C GLN A 84 -1.77 -2.73 -1.17
N GLY A 85 -2.69 -2.59 -0.23
CA GLY A 85 -3.39 -1.33 0.01
C GLY A 85 -2.54 -0.26 0.69
N LEU A 86 -1.65 -0.63 1.60
CA LEU A 86 -0.78 0.35 2.26
C LEU A 86 0.16 1.05 1.27
N PRO A 87 0.83 0.36 0.33
CA PRO A 87 1.57 1.03 -0.74
C PRO A 87 0.75 2.06 -1.53
N VAL A 88 -0.50 1.73 -1.88
CA VAL A 88 -1.41 2.61 -2.64
C VAL A 88 -1.71 3.89 -1.87
N VAL A 89 -2.19 3.76 -0.63
CA VAL A 89 -2.54 4.90 0.22
C VAL A 89 -1.30 5.73 0.58
N LEU A 90 -0.17 5.09 0.88
CA LEU A 90 1.07 5.80 1.23
C LEU A 90 1.63 6.60 0.05
N ALA A 91 1.41 6.15 -1.19
CA ALA A 91 1.76 6.91 -2.38
C ALA A 91 0.80 8.07 -2.69
N GLY A 92 -0.29 8.22 -1.92
CA GLY A 92 -1.30 9.24 -2.14
C GLY A 92 -2.27 8.94 -3.28
N ARG A 93 -2.36 7.66 -3.68
CA ARG A 93 -3.31 7.20 -4.70
C ARG A 93 -4.62 6.78 -4.05
N ASP A 94 -5.70 6.94 -4.80
CA ASP A 94 -6.98 6.35 -4.44
C ASP A 94 -6.93 4.83 -4.53
N MET A 95 -7.65 4.19 -3.61
CA MET A 95 -7.82 2.75 -3.47
C MET A 95 -9.30 2.41 -3.42
#